data_AF-A0A8C7ZIT7-F1
#
_entry.id   AF-A0A8C7ZIT7-F1
#
_cell.length_a   1.000
_cell.length_b   1.000
_cell.length_c   1.000
_cell.angle_alpha   90.00
_cell.angle_beta   90.00
_cell.angle_gamma   90.00
#
_symmetry.space_group_name_H-M   'P 1'
#
loop_
_entity.id
_entity.type
_entity.pdbx_description
1 polymer ?
#
loop_
_entity_poly.entity_id
_entity_poly.type
_entity_poly.pdbx_seq_one_letter_code
_entity_poly.pdbx_strand_id
1 'polypeptide(L)'
;MQCSLMKLCLLLLLFHPLVSSDPDEAEKVVLEVITDSSPCSTTCGLGIRTQTLCLLKDSKTALEEKVGRKNGTKDSSQTKVSEECRVRKVNCLELWQCGLQTMTVTTGQRVEIDCLGEVMEAMGRFSWRVSWRFARGIITSDDSLFERWTAPLLDRMVLDPVKEENAGTYRCDVQDTNFRRVKRIYWGIRVLPVGVVNLDYESALARWKQDENQQKELQTVTQAVLLYAVCSLFMYYHLFGC
;
A
#
# COMPACT_ATOMS: atom_id res chain seq x y z
N MET A 1 -44.42 19.16 67.98
CA MET A 1 -43.91 18.85 66.63
C MET A 1 -42.38 18.66 66.64
N GLN A 2 -41.84 17.74 67.43
CA GLN A 2 -40.38 17.48 67.50
C GLN A 2 -40.03 15.98 67.48
N CYS A 3 -41.02 15.08 67.42
CA CYS A 3 -40.79 13.63 67.41
C CYS A 3 -40.88 12.98 66.00
N SER A 4 -41.33 13.74 64.99
CA SER A 4 -41.49 13.21 63.61
C SER A 4 -40.24 13.38 62.74
N LEU A 5 -39.39 14.37 63.03
CA LEU A 5 -38.15 14.62 62.28
C LEU A 5 -37.04 13.62 62.62
N MET A 6 -37.02 13.13 63.87
CA MET A 6 -35.98 12.18 64.32
C MET A 6 -36.18 10.77 63.74
N LYS A 7 -37.43 10.35 63.47
CA LYS A 7 -37.73 9.07 62.81
C LYS A 7 -37.44 9.10 61.31
N LEU A 8 -37.61 10.25 60.65
CA LEU A 8 -37.30 10.41 59.22
C LEU A 8 -35.78 10.35 58.96
N CYS A 9 -34.96 10.94 59.85
CA CYS A 9 -33.50 10.80 59.78
C CYS A 9 -33.01 9.37 60.01
N LEU A 10 -33.62 8.62 60.94
CA LEU A 10 -33.23 7.23 61.19
C LEU A 10 -33.57 6.29 60.02
N LEU A 11 -34.70 6.53 59.35
CA LEU A 11 -35.10 5.78 58.15
C LEU A 11 -34.20 6.11 56.94
N LEU A 12 -33.77 7.36 56.78
CA LEU A 12 -32.84 7.75 55.72
C LEU A 12 -31.45 7.12 55.89
N LEU A 13 -31.01 6.85 57.13
CA LEU A 13 -29.75 6.15 57.41
C LEU A 13 -29.82 4.64 57.12
N LEU A 14 -31.01 4.03 57.17
CA LEU A 14 -31.22 2.60 56.89
C LEU A 14 -31.39 2.27 55.39
N PHE A 15 -31.68 3.29 54.56
CA PHE A 15 -31.83 3.15 53.10
C PHE A 15 -30.70 3.79 52.29
N HIS A 16 -29.58 4.15 52.92
CA HIS A 16 -28.35 4.30 52.14
C HIS A 16 -27.89 2.88 51.79
N PRO A 17 -27.94 2.45 50.52
CA PRO A 17 -27.15 1.29 50.15
C PRO A 17 -25.72 1.64 50.54
N LEU A 18 -25.15 0.83 51.43
CA LEU A 18 -23.70 0.67 51.52
C LEU A 18 -23.28 0.13 50.15
N VAL A 19 -23.15 1.03 49.18
CA VAL A 19 -22.29 0.82 48.03
C VAL A 19 -20.91 0.79 48.67
N SER A 20 -20.50 -0.41 49.06
CA SER A 20 -19.10 -0.75 49.15
C SER A 20 -18.54 -0.54 47.75
N SER A 21 -18.09 0.68 47.47
CA SER A 21 -17.16 0.93 46.40
C SER A 21 -15.88 0.22 46.80
N ASP A 22 -15.83 -1.08 46.49
CA ASP A 22 -14.58 -1.81 46.40
C ASP A 22 -13.72 -1.05 45.37
N PRO A 23 -12.61 -0.42 45.75
CA PRO A 23 -11.84 0.41 44.86
C PRO A 23 -10.84 -0.44 44.07
N ASP A 24 -11.19 -1.66 43.66
CA ASP A 24 -10.21 -2.58 43.05
C ASP A 24 -10.78 -3.39 41.89
N GLU A 25 -11.52 -2.75 40.98
CA GLU A 25 -11.55 -3.18 39.58
C GLU A 25 -11.37 -1.97 38.67
N ALA A 26 -10.18 -1.35 38.76
CA ALA A 26 -9.69 -0.56 37.64
C ALA A 26 -9.60 -1.52 36.44
N GLU A 27 -10.54 -1.40 35.50
CA GLU A 27 -10.49 -2.04 34.18
C GLU A 27 -9.05 -1.93 33.68
N LYS A 28 -8.33 -3.07 33.69
CA LYS A 28 -6.90 -3.09 33.37
C LYS A 28 -6.81 -2.78 31.89
N VAL A 29 -6.68 -1.49 31.54
CA VAL A 29 -6.61 -1.04 30.14
C VAL A 29 -5.40 -1.69 29.51
N VAL A 30 -5.66 -2.70 28.69
CA VAL A 30 -4.67 -3.44 27.94
C VAL A 30 -4.20 -2.53 26.81
N LEU A 31 -3.05 -1.91 26.99
CA LEU A 31 -2.50 -0.97 26.01
C LEU A 31 -1.61 -1.72 25.02
N GLU A 32 -2.04 -1.79 23.77
CA GLU A 32 -1.26 -2.32 22.66
C GLU A 32 -0.43 -1.23 22.00
N VAL A 33 0.81 -1.56 21.63
CA VAL A 33 1.71 -0.67 20.88
C VAL A 33 2.14 -1.35 19.60
N ILE A 34 2.21 -0.56 18.52
CA ILE A 34 2.79 -0.98 17.24
C ILE A 34 4.31 -0.99 17.41
N THR A 35 4.92 -2.17 17.40
CA THR A 35 6.38 -2.35 17.54
C THR A 35 7.09 -2.39 16.19
N ASP A 36 6.38 -2.84 15.15
CA ASP A 36 6.90 -2.92 13.79
C ASP A 36 5.79 -2.63 12.76
N SER A 37 6.18 -2.05 11.62
CA SER A 37 5.29 -1.74 10.52
C SER A 37 6.03 -1.87 9.20
N SER A 38 5.49 -2.69 8.29
CA SER A 38 6.01 -2.78 6.92
C SER A 38 5.78 -1.47 6.16
N PRO A 39 6.54 -1.22 5.07
CA PRO A 39 6.19 -0.21 4.08
C PRO A 39 4.78 -0.43 3.51
N CYS A 40 4.17 0.63 2.99
CA CYS A 40 2.90 0.54 2.27
C CYS A 40 3.10 -0.23 0.96
N SER A 41 2.14 -1.07 0.58
CA SER A 41 2.20 -1.86 -0.67
C SER A 41 2.23 -1.00 -1.93
N THR A 42 1.82 0.26 -1.83
CA THR A 42 1.84 1.24 -2.92
C THR A 42 2.55 2.50 -2.48
N THR A 43 3.20 3.19 -3.42
CA THR A 43 3.85 4.49 -3.17
C THR A 43 2.86 5.65 -3.23
N CYS A 44 1.73 5.44 -3.92
CA CYS A 44 0.63 6.37 -4.00
C CYS A 44 -0.71 5.60 -4.07
N GLY A 45 -1.81 6.30 -3.81
CA GLY A 45 -3.12 5.67 -3.68
C GLY A 45 -3.25 4.87 -2.38
N LEU A 46 -4.42 4.26 -2.22
CA LEU A 46 -4.69 3.41 -1.06
C LEU A 46 -3.97 2.05 -1.22
N GLY A 47 -3.14 1.72 -0.25
CA GLY A 47 -2.43 0.45 -0.16
C GLY A 47 -2.74 -0.29 1.14
N ILE A 48 -2.02 -1.39 1.37
CA ILE A 48 -2.08 -2.17 2.61
C ILE A 48 -0.66 -2.26 3.19
N ARG A 49 -0.56 -2.22 4.51
CA ARG A 49 0.66 -2.56 5.24
C ARG A 49 0.37 -3.49 6.39
N THR A 50 1.39 -4.22 6.81
CA THR A 50 1.33 -5.14 7.93
C THR A 50 1.90 -4.45 9.17
N GLN A 51 1.20 -4.57 10.30
CA GLN A 51 1.62 -4.02 11.59
C GLN A 51 1.67 -5.13 12.64
N THR A 52 2.70 -5.08 13.47
CA THR A 52 2.85 -5.97 14.64
C THR A 52 2.50 -5.19 15.89
N LEU A 53 1.52 -5.68 16.65
CA LEU A 53 1.05 -5.09 17.90
C LEU A 53 1.39 -6.01 19.05
N CYS A 54 2.03 -5.46 20.07
CA CYS A 54 2.42 -6.20 21.26
C CYS A 54 1.84 -5.50 22.50
N LEU A 55 1.50 -6.29 23.52
CA LEU A 55 0.92 -5.79 24.78
C LEU A 55 1.97 -5.12 25.67
N LEU A 56 1.73 -3.91 26.15
CA LEU A 56 2.61 -3.27 27.14
C LEU A 56 2.53 -4.00 28.49
N LYS A 57 3.68 -4.42 29.02
CA LYS A 57 3.73 -5.13 30.31
C LYS A 57 3.42 -4.20 31.50
N ASP A 58 3.83 -2.94 31.42
CA ASP A 58 3.68 -1.95 32.52
C ASP A 58 2.92 -0.69 32.06
N SER A 59 1.61 -0.83 31.79
CA SER A 59 0.77 0.26 31.28
C SER A 59 0.63 1.46 32.23
N LYS A 60 0.74 1.27 33.55
CA LYS A 60 0.70 2.34 34.56
C LYS A 60 1.95 3.24 34.50
N THR A 61 3.14 2.64 34.42
CA THR A 61 4.43 3.36 34.42
C THR A 61 4.64 4.20 33.14
N ALA A 62 4.15 3.71 31.98
CA ALA A 62 4.25 4.42 30.71
C ALA A 62 3.35 5.67 30.61
N LEU A 63 2.27 5.75 31.42
CA LEU A 63 1.40 6.92 31.47
C LEU A 63 2.00 8.04 32.35
N GLU A 64 2.75 7.67 33.39
CA GLU A 64 3.35 8.58 34.37
C GLU A 64 4.63 9.27 33.86
N GLU A 65 5.37 8.66 32.93
CA GLU A 65 6.59 9.24 32.33
C GLU A 65 6.34 10.57 31.56
N LYS A 66 5.09 10.89 31.18
CA LYS A 66 4.79 12.16 30.47
C LYS A 66 4.71 13.39 31.37
N VAL A 67 4.70 13.26 32.70
CA VAL A 67 4.53 14.40 33.62
C VAL A 67 5.87 14.94 34.19
N GLY A 68 6.98 14.21 34.02
CA GLY A 68 8.26 14.55 34.66
C GLY A 68 9.42 14.88 33.72
N ARG A 69 9.30 15.88 32.83
CA ARG A 69 10.46 16.32 32.03
C ARG A 69 11.35 17.28 32.82
N LYS A 70 12.35 16.76 33.54
CA LYS A 70 13.55 17.51 33.88
C LYS A 70 14.83 16.71 33.58
N ASN A 71 15.67 17.38 32.81
CA ASN A 71 17.09 17.17 32.56
C ASN A 71 17.48 15.99 31.66
N GLY A 72 18.10 16.36 30.53
CA GLY A 72 18.54 15.45 29.50
C GLY A 72 19.55 14.43 29.99
N THR A 73 19.20 13.16 29.81
CA THR A 73 20.11 12.07 29.51
C THR A 73 19.31 11.16 28.59
N LYS A 74 19.85 10.86 27.40
CA LYS A 74 19.24 9.94 26.44
C LYS A 74 19.38 8.52 27.00
N ASP A 75 18.47 8.13 27.88
CA ASP A 75 18.17 6.72 28.07
C ASP A 75 16.97 6.39 27.19
N SER A 76 17.21 5.51 26.22
CA SER A 76 16.16 4.85 25.47
C SER A 76 15.40 3.98 26.48
N SER A 77 14.41 4.56 27.18
CA SER A 77 13.45 3.85 28.01
C SER A 77 12.87 2.72 27.16
N GLN A 78 13.42 1.52 27.35
CA GLN A 78 13.11 0.36 26.54
C GLN A 78 11.77 -0.14 27.03
N THR A 79 10.70 0.40 26.44
CA THR A 79 9.34 0.04 26.79
C THR A 79 9.19 -1.48 26.69
N LYS A 80 9.00 -2.15 27.83
CA LYS A 80 8.98 -3.61 27.90
C LYS A 80 7.62 -4.13 27.42
N VAL A 81 7.63 -4.82 26.29
CA VAL A 81 6.42 -5.35 25.63
C VAL A 81 6.33 -6.87 25.79
N SER A 82 5.14 -7.44 25.67
CA SER A 82 4.87 -8.88 25.70
C SER A 82 5.58 -9.61 24.56
N GLU A 83 5.94 -10.87 24.81
CA GLU A 83 6.47 -11.78 23.79
C GLU A 83 5.36 -12.24 22.84
N GLU A 84 4.11 -12.24 23.32
CA GLU A 84 2.94 -12.50 22.50
C GLU A 84 2.51 -11.21 21.78
N CYS A 85 2.76 -11.19 20.47
CA CYS A 85 2.42 -10.10 19.57
C CYS A 85 1.46 -10.60 18.50
N ARG A 86 0.50 -9.76 18.11
CA ARG A 86 -0.43 -10.04 17.00
C ARG A 86 -0.03 -9.26 15.75
N VAL A 87 -0.18 -9.89 14.60
CA VAL A 87 0.03 -9.25 13.30
C VAL A 87 -1.31 -8.92 12.69
N ARG A 88 -1.48 -7.70 12.18
CA ARG A 88 -2.67 -7.29 11.44
C ARG A 88 -2.30 -6.59 10.13
N LYS A 89 -3.19 -6.68 9.14
CA LYS A 89 -3.13 -5.87 7.93
C LYS A 89 -4.03 -4.64 8.09
N VAL A 90 -3.52 -3.48 7.72
CA VAL A 90 -4.25 -2.21 7.78
C VAL A 90 -4.09 -1.45 6.48
N ASN A 91 -5.08 -0.63 6.15
CA ASN A 91 -4.99 0.28 5.01
C ASN A 91 -3.94 1.37 5.29
N CYS A 92 -3.21 1.76 4.26
CA CYS A 92 -2.25 2.86 4.28
C CYS A 92 -2.47 3.79 3.09
N LEU A 93 -2.22 5.08 3.31
CA LEU A 93 -2.28 6.11 2.27
C LEU A 93 -1.10 7.06 2.53
N GLU A 94 0.01 6.81 1.85
CA GLU A 94 1.21 7.66 1.93
C GLU A 94 0.97 8.96 1.14
N LEU A 95 0.67 8.82 -0.16
CA LEU A 95 0.38 9.93 -1.07
C LEU A 95 -0.88 9.61 -1.86
N TRP A 96 -1.84 10.54 -1.90
CA TRP A 96 -3.03 10.37 -2.76
C TRP A 96 -2.76 10.79 -4.22
N GLN A 97 -1.72 11.58 -4.48
CA GLN A 97 -1.31 11.98 -5.84
C GLN A 97 -0.27 11.02 -6.40
N CYS A 98 -0.61 10.30 -7.47
CA CYS A 98 0.28 9.37 -8.16
C CYS A 98 1.12 10.01 -9.27
N GLY A 99 0.82 11.25 -9.66
CA GLY A 99 1.50 11.90 -10.78
C GLY A 99 1.05 11.37 -12.14
N LEU A 100 1.94 11.47 -13.12
CA LEU A 100 1.69 11.16 -14.53
C LEU A 100 2.36 9.85 -14.95
N GLN A 101 1.57 8.91 -15.42
CA GLN A 101 2.00 7.68 -16.07
C GLN A 101 1.87 7.84 -17.59
N THR A 102 2.88 7.47 -18.36
CA THR A 102 2.84 7.57 -19.83
C THR A 102 2.81 6.20 -20.48
N MET A 103 2.12 6.09 -21.62
CA MET A 103 2.15 4.90 -22.46
C MET A 103 2.07 5.29 -23.94
N THR A 104 2.68 4.46 -24.79
CA THR A 104 2.64 4.62 -26.24
C THR A 104 1.93 3.42 -26.87
N VAL A 105 0.95 3.70 -27.71
CA VAL A 105 0.03 2.73 -28.30
C VAL A 105 -0.02 2.94 -29.80
N THR A 106 -0.17 1.89 -30.60
CA THR A 106 -0.38 2.01 -32.04
C THR A 106 -1.86 2.05 -32.41
N THR A 107 -2.20 2.82 -33.44
CA THR A 107 -3.57 2.93 -33.98
C THR A 107 -4.14 1.55 -34.30
N GLY A 108 -5.40 1.32 -33.92
CA GLY A 108 -6.11 0.06 -34.14
C GLY A 108 -6.05 -0.93 -32.96
N GLN A 109 -5.19 -0.72 -31.97
CA GLN A 109 -5.13 -1.56 -30.77
C GLN A 109 -6.27 -1.25 -29.80
N ARG A 110 -6.60 -2.21 -28.93
CA ARG A 110 -7.44 -1.99 -27.75
C ARG A 110 -6.57 -1.63 -26.56
N VAL A 111 -6.95 -0.57 -25.84
CA VAL A 111 -6.30 -0.16 -24.59
C VAL A 111 -7.33 -0.07 -23.48
N GLU A 112 -6.97 -0.64 -22.34
CA GLU A 112 -7.77 -0.60 -21.13
C GLU A 112 -6.91 -0.08 -19.99
N ILE A 113 -7.38 0.98 -19.36
CA ILE A 113 -6.69 1.62 -18.24
C ILE A 113 -7.57 1.49 -17.01
N ASP A 114 -7.07 0.77 -16.03
CA ASP A 114 -7.69 0.62 -14.72
C ASP A 114 -7.20 1.70 -13.75
N CYS A 115 -8.14 2.41 -13.15
CA CYS A 115 -7.84 3.42 -12.16
C CYS A 115 -7.75 2.87 -10.73
N LEU A 116 -8.47 1.80 -10.39
CA LEU A 116 -8.54 1.29 -9.02
C LEU A 116 -7.27 0.50 -8.68
N GLY A 117 -6.82 -0.38 -9.56
CA GLY A 117 -5.74 -1.32 -9.28
C GLY A 117 -6.15 -2.39 -8.27
N GLU A 118 -5.28 -3.38 -8.09
CA GLU A 118 -5.61 -4.64 -7.39
C GLU A 118 -6.14 -4.45 -5.96
N VAL A 119 -5.48 -3.60 -5.16
CA VAL A 119 -5.84 -3.39 -3.75
C VAL A 119 -7.22 -2.76 -3.61
N MET A 120 -7.52 -1.75 -4.44
CA MET A 120 -8.79 -1.04 -4.35
C MET A 120 -9.93 -1.87 -4.95
N GLU A 121 -9.66 -2.64 -6.01
CA GLU A 121 -10.63 -3.57 -6.59
C GLU A 121 -11.04 -4.65 -5.57
N ALA A 122 -10.08 -5.21 -4.82
CA ALA A 122 -10.34 -6.20 -3.77
C ALA A 122 -11.23 -5.67 -2.63
N MET A 123 -11.23 -4.36 -2.37
CA MET A 123 -12.08 -3.73 -1.34
C MET A 123 -13.54 -3.52 -1.78
N GLY A 124 -13.88 -3.85 -3.03
CA GLY A 124 -15.26 -3.88 -3.53
C GLY A 124 -15.68 -2.65 -4.33
N ARG A 125 -16.50 -2.88 -5.36
CA ARG A 125 -16.90 -1.88 -6.38
C ARG A 125 -17.74 -0.72 -5.84
N PHE A 126 -18.41 -0.89 -4.69
CA PHE A 126 -19.27 0.14 -4.08
C PHE A 126 -18.56 0.99 -3.02
N SER A 127 -17.31 0.67 -2.71
CA SER A 127 -16.51 1.40 -1.73
C SER A 127 -15.95 2.71 -2.29
N TRP A 128 -16.05 2.90 -3.61
CA TRP A 128 -15.34 3.96 -4.33
C TRP A 128 -16.24 4.72 -5.29
N ARG A 129 -15.98 6.02 -5.42
CA ARG A 129 -16.48 6.86 -6.49
C ARG A 129 -15.35 7.23 -7.42
N VAL A 130 -15.46 6.84 -8.68
CA VAL A 130 -14.46 7.10 -9.70
C VAL A 130 -14.98 8.14 -10.69
N SER A 131 -14.12 9.05 -11.11
CA SER A 131 -14.44 10.02 -12.16
C SER A 131 -13.26 10.24 -13.11
N TRP A 132 -13.59 10.39 -14.39
CA TRP A 132 -12.63 10.57 -15.47
C TRP A 132 -12.75 11.95 -16.11
N ARG A 133 -11.60 12.51 -16.48
CA ARG A 133 -11.47 13.73 -17.28
C ARG A 133 -10.35 13.58 -18.29
N PHE A 134 -10.35 14.37 -19.36
CA PHE A 134 -9.33 14.27 -20.41
C PHE A 134 -8.97 15.64 -21.00
N ALA A 135 -7.79 15.72 -21.60
CA ALA A 135 -7.29 16.89 -22.32
C ALA A 135 -6.59 16.40 -23.59
N ARG A 136 -7.10 16.78 -24.77
CA ARG A 136 -6.54 16.37 -26.06
C ARG A 136 -5.22 17.07 -26.34
N GLY A 137 -4.22 16.31 -26.80
CA GLY A 137 -2.95 16.86 -27.29
C GLY A 137 -2.03 17.49 -26.23
N ILE A 138 -2.36 17.40 -24.94
CA ILE A 138 -1.54 17.96 -23.86
C ILE A 138 -1.06 16.82 -22.96
N ILE A 139 0.21 16.87 -22.55
CA ILE A 139 0.79 16.05 -21.49
C ILE A 139 1.00 16.95 -20.25
N THR A 140 0.09 16.91 -19.28
CA THR A 140 0.11 17.82 -18.12
C THR A 140 -0.56 17.23 -16.88
N SER A 141 -0.14 17.68 -15.69
CA SER A 141 -0.85 17.47 -14.42
C SER A 141 -1.67 18.69 -13.98
N ASP A 142 -1.76 19.73 -14.82
CA ASP A 142 -2.54 20.95 -14.55
C ASP A 142 -4.06 20.69 -14.67
N ASP A 143 -4.74 20.72 -13.53
CA ASP A 143 -6.16 20.42 -13.41
C ASP A 143 -7.10 21.34 -14.19
N SER A 144 -6.64 22.54 -14.57
CA SER A 144 -7.47 23.54 -15.26
C SER A 144 -7.79 23.18 -16.71
N LEU A 145 -7.00 22.29 -17.31
CA LEU A 145 -7.04 21.98 -18.74
C LEU A 145 -7.90 20.76 -19.09
N PHE A 146 -8.60 20.17 -18.11
CA PHE A 146 -9.28 18.89 -18.26
C PHE A 146 -10.80 19.00 -18.41
N GLU A 147 -11.32 18.49 -19.52
CA GLU A 147 -12.75 18.36 -19.82
C GLU A 147 -13.33 17.07 -19.21
N ARG A 148 -14.64 17.08 -18.90
CA ARG A 148 -15.32 15.90 -18.35
C ARG A 148 -15.42 14.80 -19.41
N TRP A 149 -14.91 13.61 -19.09
CA TRP A 149 -15.09 12.42 -19.92
C TRP A 149 -16.28 11.60 -19.41
N THR A 150 -17.12 11.12 -20.32
CA THR A 150 -18.21 10.20 -19.97
C THR A 150 -17.70 8.76 -20.10
N ALA A 151 -17.33 8.14 -18.98
CA ALA A 151 -16.87 6.76 -18.93
C ALA A 151 -18.05 5.82 -18.63
N PRO A 152 -18.45 4.91 -19.56
CA PRO A 152 -19.51 3.94 -19.30
C PRO A 152 -19.13 2.96 -18.19
N LEU A 153 -17.86 2.55 -18.18
CA LEU A 153 -17.23 1.75 -17.13
C LEU A 153 -16.54 2.74 -16.19
N LEU A 154 -17.14 3.01 -15.03
CA LEU A 154 -16.71 4.10 -14.13
C LEU A 154 -15.24 3.95 -13.69
N ASP A 155 -14.80 2.73 -13.45
CA ASP A 155 -13.47 2.35 -12.96
C ASP A 155 -12.42 2.18 -14.05
N ARG A 156 -12.85 1.93 -15.30
CA ARG A 156 -11.96 1.60 -16.41
C ARG A 156 -12.22 2.44 -17.64
N MET A 157 -11.16 2.98 -18.21
CA MET A 157 -11.23 3.62 -19.52
C MET A 157 -10.83 2.62 -20.60
N VAL A 158 -11.76 2.34 -21.52
CA VAL A 158 -11.52 1.44 -22.66
C VAL A 158 -11.53 2.26 -23.94
N LEU A 159 -10.46 2.16 -24.70
CA LEU A 159 -10.32 2.69 -26.05
C LEU A 159 -10.22 1.49 -27.00
N ASP A 160 -11.27 1.28 -27.79
CA ASP A 160 -11.38 0.13 -28.69
C ASP A 160 -12.16 0.51 -29.96
N PRO A 161 -11.51 0.68 -31.13
CA PRO A 161 -10.05 0.73 -31.33
C PRO A 161 -9.48 2.11 -30.97
N VAL A 162 -8.21 2.15 -30.58
CA VAL A 162 -7.46 3.39 -30.37
C VAL A 162 -7.19 4.09 -31.69
N LYS A 163 -7.44 5.41 -31.72
CA LYS A 163 -7.18 6.32 -32.84
C LYS A 163 -6.26 7.45 -32.39
N GLU A 164 -5.65 8.13 -33.34
CA GLU A 164 -4.77 9.28 -33.08
C GLU A 164 -5.49 10.39 -32.28
N GLU A 165 -6.77 10.61 -32.52
CA GLU A 165 -7.62 11.55 -31.78
C GLU A 165 -7.80 11.20 -30.29
N ASN A 166 -7.45 9.98 -29.89
CA ASN A 166 -7.43 9.57 -28.48
C ASN A 166 -6.10 9.90 -27.78
N ALA A 167 -5.13 10.51 -28.48
CA ALA A 167 -3.91 10.98 -27.85
C ALA A 167 -4.19 12.17 -26.91
N GLY A 168 -3.59 12.15 -25.74
CA GLY A 168 -3.77 13.21 -24.73
C GLY A 168 -3.50 12.73 -23.32
N THR A 169 -3.88 13.56 -22.35
CA THR A 169 -3.82 13.18 -20.93
C THR A 169 -5.20 12.91 -20.39
N TYR A 170 -5.31 11.84 -19.62
CA TYR A 170 -6.51 11.43 -18.93
C TYR A 170 -6.27 11.49 -17.43
N ARG A 171 -7.22 12.05 -16.68
CA ARG A 171 -7.16 12.13 -15.23
C ARG A 171 -8.23 11.23 -14.63
N CYS A 172 -7.81 10.38 -13.71
CA CYS A 172 -8.73 9.67 -12.85
C CYS A 172 -8.64 10.19 -11.42
N ASP A 173 -9.80 10.49 -10.83
CA ASP A 173 -9.97 10.81 -9.41
C ASP A 173 -10.80 9.70 -8.75
N VAL A 174 -10.28 9.13 -7.65
CA VAL A 174 -10.97 8.14 -6.82
C VAL A 174 -11.24 8.71 -5.43
N GLN A 175 -12.50 8.60 -4.99
CA GLN A 175 -12.97 9.02 -3.68
C GLN A 175 -13.55 7.84 -2.90
N ASP A 176 -13.45 7.87 -1.57
CA ASP A 176 -14.14 6.94 -0.69
C ASP A 176 -15.62 7.34 -0.50
N THR A 177 -16.36 6.55 0.29
CA THR A 177 -17.76 6.82 0.66
C THR A 177 -17.96 8.16 1.36
N ASN A 178 -16.90 8.71 1.96
CA ASN A 178 -16.89 9.97 2.68
C ASN A 178 -16.38 11.11 1.79
N PHE A 179 -16.32 10.91 0.46
CA PHE A 179 -15.87 11.88 -0.54
C PHE A 179 -14.40 12.31 -0.39
N ARG A 180 -13.61 11.62 0.45
CA ARG A 180 -12.19 11.89 0.58
C ARG A 180 -11.47 11.29 -0.60
N ARG A 181 -10.61 12.09 -1.23
CA ARG A 181 -9.80 11.62 -2.34
C ARG A 181 -8.73 10.67 -1.83
N VAL A 182 -8.71 9.47 -2.36
CA VAL A 182 -7.77 8.41 -1.99
C VAL A 182 -6.77 8.11 -3.09
N LYS A 183 -7.07 8.49 -4.34
CA LYS A 183 -6.14 8.35 -5.47
C LYS A 183 -6.44 9.40 -6.54
N ARG A 184 -5.38 9.97 -7.10
CA ARG A 184 -5.41 10.76 -8.32
C ARG A 184 -4.24 10.38 -9.18
N ILE A 185 -4.52 10.01 -10.42
CA ILE A 185 -3.49 9.61 -11.39
C ILE A 185 -3.80 10.24 -12.74
N TYR A 186 -2.75 10.66 -13.43
CA TYR A 186 -2.80 11.16 -14.79
C TYR A 186 -2.18 10.11 -15.73
N TRP A 187 -2.78 9.91 -16.89
CA TRP A 187 -2.36 8.96 -17.91
C TRP A 187 -2.10 9.72 -19.21
N GLY A 188 -0.85 9.85 -19.61
CA GLY A 188 -0.46 10.41 -20.91
C GLY A 188 -0.42 9.30 -21.97
N ILE A 189 -1.41 9.28 -22.85
CA ILE A 189 -1.47 8.31 -23.95
C ILE A 189 -0.93 8.97 -25.22
N ARG A 190 0.15 8.40 -25.75
CA ARG A 190 0.68 8.71 -27.08
C ARG A 190 0.17 7.66 -28.06
N VAL A 191 -0.46 8.10 -29.14
CA VAL A 191 -0.90 7.19 -30.21
C VAL A 191 -0.01 7.37 -31.43
N LEU A 192 0.55 6.27 -31.92
CA LEU A 192 1.39 6.23 -33.11
C LEU A 192 0.61 5.61 -34.28
N PRO A 193 0.69 6.20 -35.49
CA PRO A 193 0.19 5.54 -36.69
C PRO A 193 0.93 4.23 -36.95
N VAL A 194 0.26 3.33 -37.67
CA VAL A 194 0.86 2.09 -38.15
C VAL A 194 2.10 2.40 -39.00
N GLY A 195 3.20 1.69 -38.76
CA GLY A 195 4.46 1.88 -39.49
C GLY A 195 5.44 2.87 -38.88
N VAL A 196 5.10 3.56 -37.79
CA VAL A 196 6.05 4.38 -37.01
C VAL A 196 6.66 3.55 -35.88
N VAL A 197 8.00 3.59 -35.76
CA VAL A 197 8.75 2.85 -34.73
C VAL A 197 8.46 3.44 -33.36
N ASN A 198 7.98 2.60 -32.43
CA ASN A 198 7.83 2.97 -31.02
C ASN A 198 9.19 2.94 -30.31
N LEU A 199 9.67 4.12 -29.90
CA LEU A 199 10.90 4.29 -29.12
C LEU A 199 10.57 4.24 -27.63
N ASP A 200 10.32 3.03 -27.10
CA ASP A 200 10.17 2.78 -25.67
C ASP A 200 11.50 2.29 -25.09
N TYR A 201 12.28 3.22 -24.52
CA TYR A 201 13.60 2.95 -23.99
C TYR A 201 13.58 1.97 -22.81
N GLU A 202 12.62 2.10 -21.90
CA GLU A 202 12.55 1.25 -20.69
C GLU A 202 12.22 -0.19 -21.08
N SER A 203 11.24 -0.39 -21.96
CA SER A 203 10.91 -1.72 -22.49
C SER A 203 12.02 -2.30 -23.36
N ALA A 204 12.75 -1.47 -24.10
CA ALA A 204 13.93 -1.92 -24.85
C ALA A 204 15.07 -2.33 -23.90
N LEU A 205 15.33 -1.56 -22.85
CA LEU A 205 16.35 -1.83 -21.84
C LEU A 205 16.03 -3.11 -21.05
N ALA A 206 14.78 -3.33 -20.68
CA ALA A 206 14.34 -4.55 -20.01
C ALA A 206 14.59 -5.79 -20.87
N ARG A 207 14.24 -5.73 -22.16
CA ARG A 207 14.53 -6.81 -23.12
C ARG A 207 16.02 -7.07 -23.29
N TRP A 208 16.83 -6.02 -23.42
CA TRP A 208 18.29 -6.16 -23.54
C TRP A 208 18.91 -6.84 -22.31
N LYS A 209 18.48 -6.47 -21.09
CA LYS A 209 18.94 -7.12 -19.86
C LYS A 209 18.55 -8.60 -19.80
N GLN A 210 17.39 -8.96 -20.34
CA GLN A 210 16.92 -10.34 -20.39
C GLN A 210 17.74 -11.17 -21.39
N ASP A 211 18.04 -10.62 -22.56
CA ASP A 211 18.89 -11.25 -23.58
C ASP A 211 20.32 -11.47 -23.06
N GLU A 212 20.90 -10.49 -22.35
CA GLU A 212 22.21 -10.66 -21.70
C GLU A 212 22.24 -11.81 -20.69
N ASN A 213 21.16 -11.97 -19.91
CA ASN A 213 21.08 -13.06 -18.93
C ASN A 213 20.97 -14.43 -19.61
N GLN A 214 20.18 -14.54 -20.68
CA GLN A 214 20.11 -15.78 -21.46
C GLN A 214 21.45 -16.13 -22.11
N GLN A 215 22.20 -15.12 -22.57
CA GLN A 215 23.49 -15.32 -23.21
C GLN A 215 24.58 -15.76 -22.22
N LYS A 216 24.56 -15.22 -20.99
CA LYS A 216 25.41 -15.69 -19.87
C LYS A 216 25.09 -17.12 -19.48
N GLU A 217 23.81 -17.48 -19.39
CA GLU A 217 23.39 -18.84 -19.05
C GLU A 217 23.87 -19.85 -20.10
N LEU A 218 23.72 -19.52 -21.39
CA LEU A 218 24.19 -20.35 -22.49
C LEU A 218 25.72 -20.50 -22.51
N GLN A 219 26.47 -19.43 -22.21
CA GLN A 219 27.93 -19.53 -22.06
C GLN A 219 28.34 -20.42 -20.87
N THR A 220 27.62 -20.34 -19.76
CA THR A 220 27.91 -21.14 -18.56
C THR A 220 27.66 -22.62 -18.81
N VAL A 221 26.57 -22.95 -19.50
CA VAL A 221 26.25 -24.33 -19.92
C VAL A 221 27.28 -24.86 -20.91
N THR A 222 27.69 -24.03 -21.88
CA THR A 222 28.70 -24.42 -22.89
C THR A 222 30.06 -24.69 -22.25
N GLN A 223 30.47 -23.86 -21.28
CA GLN A 223 31.70 -24.06 -20.51
C GLN A 223 31.64 -25.34 -19.66
N ALA A 224 30.51 -25.62 -19.00
CA ALA A 224 30.35 -26.85 -18.24
C ALA A 224 30.46 -28.09 -19.13
N VAL A 225 29.79 -28.10 -20.29
CA VAL A 225 29.85 -29.23 -21.24
C VAL A 225 31.27 -29.47 -21.77
N LEU A 226 32.01 -28.40 -22.09
CA LEU A 226 33.41 -28.51 -22.49
C LEU A 226 34.29 -29.10 -21.39
N LEU A 227 34.11 -28.68 -20.13
CA LEU A 227 34.83 -29.24 -18.99
C LEU A 227 34.52 -30.73 -18.79
N TYR A 228 33.24 -31.12 -18.88
CA TYR A 228 32.85 -32.53 -18.80
C TYR A 228 33.46 -33.37 -19.93
N ALA A 229 33.48 -32.86 -21.16
CA ALA A 229 34.10 -33.56 -22.29
C ALA A 229 35.61 -33.74 -22.10
N VAL A 230 36.32 -32.70 -21.65
CA VAL A 230 37.77 -32.75 -21.37
C VAL A 230 38.07 -33.72 -20.22
N CYS A 231 37.32 -33.67 -19.13
CA CYS A 231 37.48 -34.62 -18.02
C CYS A 231 37.21 -36.06 -18.46
N SER A 232 36.19 -36.29 -19.28
CA SER A 232 35.85 -37.63 -19.78
C SER A 232 36.95 -38.19 -20.69
N LEU A 233 37.52 -37.35 -21.58
CA LEU A 233 38.66 -37.72 -22.40
C LEU A 233 39.90 -38.00 -21.54
N PHE A 234 40.22 -37.15 -20.57
CA PHE A 234 41.37 -37.35 -19.69
C PHE A 234 41.25 -38.65 -18.88
N MET A 235 40.07 -38.93 -18.33
CA MET A 235 39.76 -40.19 -17.65
C MET A 235 39.92 -41.39 -18.60
N TYR A 236 39.40 -41.29 -19.83
CA TYR A 236 39.50 -42.35 -20.82
C TYR A 236 40.96 -42.65 -21.21
N TYR A 237 41.76 -41.61 -21.46
CA TYR A 237 43.20 -41.75 -21.73
C TYR A 237 43.96 -42.33 -20.54
N HIS A 238 43.57 -42.04 -19.30
CA HIS A 238 44.25 -42.56 -18.11
C HIS A 238 43.82 -43.99 -17.73
N LEU A 239 42.63 -44.43 -18.15
CA LEU A 239 42.08 -45.77 -17.93
C LEU A 239 42.42 -46.75 -19.07
N PHE A 240 42.56 -46.26 -20.31
CA PHE A 240 42.76 -47.09 -21.50
C PHE A 240 44.05 -46.77 -22.28
N GLY A 241 44.76 -45.70 -21.93
CA GLY A 241 46.08 -45.39 -22.49
C GLY A 241 47.17 -46.02 -21.63
N CYS A 242 47.55 -47.25 -21.99
CA CYS A 242 48.84 -47.84 -21.68
C CYS A 242 49.58 -48.05 -23.01
#